data_AF-A0A3M1F7M0-F1
#
_entry.id   AF-A0A3M1F7M0-F1
#
_cell.length_a   1.000
_cell.length_b   1.000
_cell.length_c   1.000
_cell.angle_alpha   90.00
_cell.angle_beta   90.00
_cell.angle_gamma   90.00
#
_symmetry.space_group_name_H-M   'P 1'
#
loop_
_entity.id
_entity.type
_entity.pdbx_description
1 polymer ?
#
loop_
_entity_poly.entity_id
_entity_poly.type
_entity_poly.pdbx_seq_one_letter_code
_entity_poly.pdbx_strand_id
1 'polypeptide(L)'
;MMISLARTSQAGASQNRSAQPGPARHLDSRSMLLRKANTAIFTLLLHAATLVIGGQAVMGGVMLKHKEHLVIAVREQSGRIKTLKETFPSLTDRYPFLKLPFLRGVIILFETLIIGYKSLHLSTNIALGQNQEELTKKELAIIIILAIAFALFLFKVLPLAGATLLQPLFGPSNLLFNLADAGIKLSIFILYLSLIGLLPDIRELFAYHGAEHKVVNCYEARKALTVANAKKQSTKQPRCGTTFMLFVLLLSAFVYLLIPPSLGFSLKLALRIALLPLVASISYELIRLAGKCYRHPWARWLIAPGMLVQKLTTREPTAKQLTVGLRALTTLLALHAKQTKKQSARN
;
A
#
# COMPACT_ATOMS: atom_id res chain seq x y z
N MET A 1 15.58 -7.11 -86.13
CA MET A 1 15.45 -8.58 -85.99
C MET A 1 14.01 -8.87 -85.58
N MET A 2 13.19 -9.32 -86.55
CA MET A 2 11.89 -10.02 -86.50
C MET A 2 10.87 -9.63 -85.38
N ILE A 3 9.76 -8.94 -85.69
CA ILE A 3 8.44 -9.44 -86.21
C ILE A 3 7.77 -10.36 -85.15
N SER A 4 6.58 -10.12 -84.58
CA SER A 4 5.26 -10.06 -85.26
C SER A 4 4.10 -9.87 -84.26
N LEU A 5 3.11 -9.04 -84.67
CA LEU A 5 1.63 -9.18 -84.57
C LEU A 5 0.95 -9.33 -83.19
N ALA A 6 0.14 -8.37 -82.69
CA ALA A 6 -1.09 -7.72 -83.18
C ALA A 6 -2.39 -8.52 -82.98
N ARG A 7 -3.39 -7.92 -82.28
CA ARG A 7 -4.80 -7.68 -82.72
C ARG A 7 -5.76 -7.48 -81.52
N THR A 8 -6.29 -6.26 -81.29
CA THR A 8 -7.59 -5.64 -81.73
C THR A 8 -8.74 -5.85 -80.73
N SER A 9 -9.27 -4.79 -80.10
CA SER A 9 -10.47 -3.96 -80.46
C SER A 9 -11.77 -4.54 -79.82
N GLN A 10 -12.78 -3.83 -79.33
CA GLN A 10 -13.53 -2.60 -79.66
C GLN A 10 -14.25 -2.14 -78.36
N ALA A 11 -14.38 -0.86 -78.02
CA ALA A 11 -15.42 0.11 -78.45
C ALA A 11 -16.88 -0.34 -78.24
N GLY A 12 -17.65 0.46 -77.48
CA GLY A 12 -19.10 0.28 -77.33
C GLY A 12 -19.73 1.25 -76.33
N ALA A 13 -19.98 2.49 -76.75
CA ALA A 13 -20.85 3.45 -76.07
C ALA A 13 -22.31 3.20 -76.46
N SER A 14 -23.29 3.41 -75.55
CA SER A 14 -24.65 3.91 -75.88
C SER A 14 -25.64 3.88 -74.70
N GLN A 15 -26.07 5.09 -74.30
CA GLN A 15 -27.45 5.56 -74.03
C GLN A 15 -28.38 4.88 -72.98
N ASN A 16 -28.63 5.65 -71.91
CA ASN A 16 -29.91 6.26 -71.50
C ASN A 16 -31.21 5.41 -71.44
N ARG A 17 -31.80 5.27 -70.25
CA ARG A 17 -33.27 5.23 -70.00
C ARG A 17 -33.60 5.52 -68.52
N SER A 18 -34.70 6.26 -68.34
CA SER A 18 -35.24 6.89 -67.12
C SER A 18 -36.33 6.06 -66.40
N ALA A 19 -36.64 6.45 -65.14
CA ALA A 19 -37.83 6.17 -64.30
C ALA A 19 -37.94 4.76 -63.65
N GLN A 20 -38.38 4.51 -62.40
CA GLN A 20 -38.96 5.25 -61.26
C GLN A 20 -38.90 4.32 -59.99
N PRO A 21 -39.25 4.76 -58.76
CA PRO A 21 -38.81 4.17 -57.48
C PRO A 21 -39.78 3.17 -56.81
N GLY A 22 -39.25 2.31 -55.93
CA GLY A 22 -40.02 1.48 -54.97
C GLY A 22 -39.20 1.14 -53.70
N PRO A 23 -39.84 0.94 -52.53
CA PRO A 23 -39.22 1.22 -51.23
C PRO A 23 -38.73 -0.03 -50.48
N ALA A 24 -37.64 0.10 -49.72
CA ALA A 24 -37.58 -0.20 -48.27
C ALA A 24 -36.16 -0.53 -47.78
N ARG A 25 -35.77 0.24 -46.75
CA ARG A 25 -34.89 -0.12 -45.61
C ARG A 25 -33.50 -0.69 -45.93
N HIS A 26 -32.50 0.16 -45.73
CA HIS A 26 -31.40 -0.25 -44.85
C HIS A 26 -30.97 0.94 -43.99
N LEU A 27 -31.15 0.80 -42.68
CA LEU A 27 -30.77 1.80 -41.68
C LEU A 27 -29.27 2.08 -41.78
N ASP A 28 -28.99 3.30 -42.22
CA ASP A 28 -27.69 3.84 -42.57
C ASP A 28 -26.83 4.16 -41.33
N SER A 29 -25.53 4.18 -41.59
CA SER A 29 -24.32 4.10 -40.75
C SER A 29 -24.27 4.91 -39.45
N ARG A 30 -25.21 5.83 -39.19
CA ARG A 30 -25.25 6.66 -37.97
C ARG A 30 -25.60 5.89 -36.70
N SER A 31 -26.46 4.88 -36.77
CA SER A 31 -26.78 4.01 -35.61
C SER A 31 -25.61 3.09 -35.23
N MET A 32 -24.79 2.73 -36.21
CA MET A 32 -23.58 1.94 -36.02
C MET A 32 -22.45 2.80 -35.42
N LEU A 33 -22.34 4.07 -35.83
CA LEU A 33 -21.42 5.04 -35.24
C LEU A 33 -21.78 5.36 -33.78
N LEU A 34 -23.05 5.51 -33.43
CA LEU A 34 -23.49 5.71 -32.04
C LEU A 34 -23.34 4.46 -31.17
N ARG A 35 -23.54 3.26 -31.73
CA ARG A 35 -23.24 2.00 -31.03
C ARG A 35 -21.74 1.77 -30.85
N LYS A 36 -20.89 2.10 -31.83
CA LYS A 36 -19.43 2.02 -31.71
C LYS A 36 -18.88 3.09 -30.75
N ALA A 37 -19.42 4.31 -30.76
CA ALA A 37 -19.05 5.36 -29.81
C ALA A 37 -19.42 4.97 -28.36
N ASN A 38 -20.60 4.39 -28.13
CA ASN A 38 -20.97 3.88 -26.82
C ASN A 38 -20.15 2.67 -26.39
N THR A 39 -19.77 1.78 -27.31
CA THR A 39 -18.91 0.63 -26.95
C THR A 39 -17.48 1.07 -26.67
N ALA A 40 -16.96 2.08 -27.37
CA ALA A 40 -15.64 2.64 -27.13
C ALA A 40 -15.57 3.39 -25.79
N ILE A 41 -16.58 4.20 -25.43
CA ILE A 41 -16.66 4.86 -24.12
C ILE A 41 -16.89 3.84 -23.00
N PHE A 42 -17.66 2.77 -23.24
CA PHE A 42 -17.81 1.68 -22.28
C PHE A 42 -16.52 0.86 -22.12
N THR A 43 -15.74 0.69 -23.19
CA THR A 43 -14.38 0.09 -23.16
C THR A 43 -13.34 1.04 -22.52
N LEU A 44 -13.56 2.34 -22.62
CA LEU A 44 -12.81 3.41 -21.95
C LEU A 44 -13.11 3.44 -20.43
N LEU A 45 -14.34 3.10 -20.02
CA LEU A 45 -14.73 2.87 -18.62
C LEU A 45 -14.27 1.50 -18.09
N LEU A 46 -14.11 0.50 -18.97
CA LEU A 46 -13.53 -0.81 -18.68
C LEU A 46 -12.00 -0.80 -18.48
N HIS A 47 -11.33 0.34 -18.73
CA HIS A 47 -9.97 0.62 -18.24
C HIS A 47 -9.96 1.00 -16.75
N ALA A 48 -10.83 0.36 -15.96
CA ALA A 48 -11.05 0.61 -14.54
C ALA A 48 -9.74 0.92 -13.82
N ALA A 49 -9.64 2.14 -13.27
CA ALA A 49 -8.52 2.53 -12.45
C ALA A 49 -8.31 1.45 -11.38
N THR A 50 -7.12 0.86 -11.35
CA THR A 50 -6.76 -0.15 -10.34
C THR A 50 -7.03 0.44 -8.96
N LEU A 51 -7.83 -0.25 -8.15
CA LEU A 51 -8.14 0.23 -6.82
C LEU A 51 -6.84 0.38 -6.02
N VAL A 52 -6.70 1.50 -5.31
CA VAL A 52 -5.62 1.64 -4.34
C VAL A 52 -5.98 0.80 -3.13
N ILE A 53 -5.23 -0.28 -2.93
CA ILE A 53 -5.42 -1.23 -1.84
C ILE A 53 -4.29 -1.00 -0.83
N GLY A 54 -4.67 -0.73 0.41
CA GLY A 54 -3.77 -0.81 1.55
C GLY A 54 -3.91 -2.18 2.22
N GLY A 55 -2.89 -2.60 2.95
CA GLY A 55 -2.90 -3.88 3.63
C GLY A 55 -2.02 -3.91 4.86
N GLN A 56 -2.22 -4.93 5.67
CA GLN A 56 -1.37 -5.28 6.80
C GLN A 56 -1.39 -6.79 7.00
N ALA A 57 -0.24 -7.38 7.32
CA ALA A 57 -0.19 -8.72 7.87
C ALA A 57 -0.77 -8.72 9.30
N VAL A 58 -1.50 -9.78 9.64
CA VAL A 58 -2.03 -10.01 10.98
C VAL A 58 -1.71 -11.46 11.39
N MET A 59 -1.95 -11.83 12.65
CA MET A 59 -1.65 -13.18 13.11
C MET A 59 -2.46 -14.20 12.32
N GLY A 60 -1.78 -15.15 11.67
CA GLY A 60 -2.44 -16.16 10.84
C GLY A 60 -3.17 -15.62 9.61
N GLY A 61 -2.95 -14.37 9.18
CA GLY A 61 -3.83 -13.75 8.18
C GLY A 61 -3.34 -12.49 7.48
N VAL A 62 -4.23 -11.96 6.62
CA VAL A 62 -4.04 -10.71 5.87
C VAL A 62 -5.27 -9.83 6.04
N MET A 63 -5.03 -8.57 6.37
CA MET A 63 -6.01 -7.50 6.30
C MET A 63 -5.78 -6.66 5.05
N LEU A 64 -6.84 -6.36 4.30
CA LEU A 64 -6.82 -5.43 3.17
C LEU A 64 -7.91 -4.37 3.34
N LYS A 65 -7.61 -3.14 2.89
CA LYS A 65 -8.49 -1.98 2.97
C LYS A 65 -8.57 -1.26 1.64
N HIS A 66 -9.78 -0.88 1.25
CA HIS A 66 -10.03 0.08 0.18
C HIS A 66 -11.15 1.03 0.57
N LYS A 67 -10.85 2.34 0.62
CA LYS A 67 -11.76 3.37 1.16
C LYS A 67 -12.25 2.95 2.56
N GLU A 68 -13.57 2.84 2.75
CA GLU A 68 -14.18 2.41 4.00
C GLU A 68 -14.22 0.89 4.17
N HIS A 69 -14.04 0.09 3.11
CA HIS A 69 -14.13 -1.37 3.23
C HIS A 69 -12.83 -1.95 3.77
N LEU A 70 -12.98 -2.80 4.79
CA LEU A 70 -11.92 -3.54 5.44
C LEU A 70 -12.27 -5.02 5.40
N VAL A 71 -11.32 -5.85 4.95
CA VAL A 71 -11.47 -7.30 4.94
C VAL A 71 -10.29 -7.93 5.65
N ILE A 72 -10.57 -8.81 6.61
CA ILE A 72 -9.55 -9.58 7.33
C ILE A 72 -9.80 -11.05 7.03
N ALA A 73 -8.84 -11.73 6.41
CA ALA A 73 -8.88 -13.18 6.23
C ALA A 73 -7.83 -13.83 7.12
N VAL A 74 -8.25 -14.78 7.94
CA VAL A 74 -7.41 -15.47 8.93
C VAL A 74 -7.59 -16.97 8.74
N ARG A 75 -6.48 -17.71 8.80
CA ARG A 75 -6.47 -19.17 8.78
C ARG A 75 -6.50 -19.67 10.23
N GLU A 76 -7.54 -20.42 10.56
CA GLU A 76 -7.70 -21.07 11.87
C GLU A 76 -6.78 -22.30 12.00
N GLN A 77 -6.59 -22.80 13.22
CA GLN A 77 -5.91 -24.07 13.48
C GLN A 77 -6.57 -25.26 12.76
N SER A 78 -7.91 -25.22 12.63
CA SER A 78 -8.70 -26.17 11.83
C SER A 78 -8.31 -26.20 10.35
N GLY A 79 -7.56 -25.19 9.89
CA GLY A 79 -7.17 -24.99 8.50
C GLY A 79 -8.21 -24.27 7.65
N ARG A 80 -9.40 -23.97 8.19
CA ARG A 80 -10.41 -23.14 7.54
C ARG A 80 -9.98 -21.68 7.49
N ILE A 81 -10.46 -20.95 6.49
CA ILE A 81 -10.23 -19.51 6.37
C ILE A 81 -11.49 -18.77 6.80
N LYS A 82 -11.41 -18.06 7.92
CA LYS A 82 -12.46 -17.14 8.37
C LYS A 82 -12.22 -15.78 7.75
N THR A 83 -13.29 -15.13 7.29
CA THR A 83 -13.22 -13.82 6.64
C THR A 83 -14.15 -12.85 7.33
N LEU A 84 -13.61 -11.79 7.92
CA LEU A 84 -14.34 -10.69 8.52
C LEU A 84 -14.45 -9.54 7.52
N LYS A 85 -15.59 -8.86 7.52
CA LYS A 85 -15.88 -7.71 6.66
C LYS A 85 -16.35 -6.59 7.57
N GLU A 86 -15.61 -5.49 7.54
CA GLU A 86 -15.82 -4.35 8.41
C GLU A 86 -15.88 -3.09 7.55
N THR A 87 -16.53 -2.05 8.07
CA THR A 87 -16.51 -0.71 7.48
C THR A 87 -15.85 0.26 8.43
N PHE A 88 -14.86 1.00 7.95
CA PHE A 88 -14.15 2.02 8.69
C PHE A 88 -14.13 3.33 7.87
N PRO A 89 -15.16 4.20 8.04
CA PRO A 89 -15.17 5.50 7.37
C PRO A 89 -14.02 6.36 7.92
N SER A 90 -13.27 7.02 7.04
CA SER A 90 -12.20 7.93 7.45
C SER A 90 -12.78 9.25 7.96
N LEU A 91 -12.22 9.79 9.04
CA LEU A 91 -12.45 11.15 9.52
C LEU A 91 -12.12 12.17 8.44
N THR A 92 -11.13 11.89 7.60
CA THR A 92 -10.79 12.76 6.47
C THR A 92 -11.91 12.83 5.44
N ASP A 93 -12.71 11.77 5.27
CA ASP A 93 -13.86 11.77 4.37
C ASP A 93 -15.06 12.53 4.95
N ARG A 94 -15.21 12.51 6.29
CA ARG A 94 -16.26 13.26 7.00
C ARG A 94 -15.97 14.76 7.08
N TYR A 95 -14.70 15.14 7.26
CA TYR A 95 -14.28 16.53 7.47
C TYR A 95 -13.23 16.97 6.43
N PRO A 96 -13.62 17.74 5.39
CA PRO A 96 -12.72 18.10 4.29
C PRO A 96 -11.46 18.86 4.70
N PHE A 97 -11.51 19.68 5.75
CA PHE A 97 -10.33 20.40 6.25
C PHE A 97 -9.24 19.45 6.79
N LEU A 98 -9.60 18.23 7.23
CA LEU A 98 -8.63 17.21 7.62
C LEU A 98 -7.89 16.61 6.42
N LYS A 99 -8.28 16.92 5.17
CA LYS A 99 -7.56 16.50 3.94
C LYS A 99 -6.38 17.42 3.60
N LEU A 100 -6.21 18.52 4.33
CA LEU A 100 -5.08 19.43 4.14
C LEU A 100 -3.75 18.66 4.23
N PRO A 101 -2.75 18.98 3.37
CA PRO A 101 -1.42 18.43 3.50
C PRO A 101 -0.89 18.59 4.92
N PHE A 102 -0.05 17.65 5.33
CA PHE A 102 0.49 17.54 6.68
C PHE A 102 -0.55 17.09 7.73
N LEU A 103 -1.69 17.75 7.85
CA LEU A 103 -2.73 17.37 8.83
C LEU A 103 -3.29 15.97 8.54
N ARG A 104 -3.61 15.67 7.28
CA ARG A 104 -4.14 14.36 6.88
C ARG A 104 -3.22 13.20 7.24
N GLY A 105 -1.90 13.41 7.17
CA GLY A 105 -0.92 12.35 7.44
C GLY A 105 -0.99 11.86 8.88
N VAL A 106 -1.15 12.80 9.81
CA VAL A 106 -1.34 12.51 11.23
C VAL A 106 -2.66 11.75 11.45
N ILE A 107 -3.76 12.24 10.87
CA ILE A 107 -5.08 11.60 11.01
C ILE A 107 -5.06 10.17 10.45
N ILE A 108 -4.53 9.98 9.24
CA ILE A 108 -4.47 8.66 8.58
C ILE A 108 -3.55 7.71 9.35
N LEU A 109 -2.46 8.20 9.94
CA LEU A 109 -1.59 7.39 10.79
C LEU A 109 -2.33 6.89 12.04
N PHE A 110 -3.07 7.77 12.72
CA PHE A 110 -3.90 7.37 13.88
C PHE A 110 -5.00 6.37 13.48
N GLU A 111 -5.70 6.60 12.39
CA GLU A 111 -6.69 5.65 11.87
C GLU A 111 -6.07 4.29 11.55
N THR A 112 -4.91 4.30 10.90
CA THR A 112 -4.18 3.06 10.55
C THR A 112 -3.72 2.32 11.80
N LEU A 113 -3.27 3.03 12.84
CA LEU A 113 -2.91 2.43 14.13
C LEU A 113 -4.12 1.76 14.81
N ILE A 114 -5.26 2.44 14.87
CA ILE A 114 -6.50 1.90 15.44
C ILE A 114 -6.97 0.66 14.68
N ILE A 115 -7.00 0.74 13.34
CA ILE A 115 -7.38 -0.39 12.47
C ILE A 115 -6.38 -1.54 12.64
N GLY A 116 -5.09 -1.25 12.68
CA GLY A 116 -4.03 -2.24 12.85
C GLY A 116 -4.16 -2.99 14.18
N TYR A 117 -4.36 -2.27 15.28
CA TYR A 117 -4.62 -2.85 16.60
C TYR A 117 -5.88 -3.72 16.61
N LYS A 118 -7.02 -3.19 16.13
CA LYS A 118 -8.29 -3.94 16.06
C LYS A 118 -8.12 -5.21 15.22
N SER A 119 -7.45 -5.12 14.08
CA SER A 119 -7.25 -6.25 13.16
C SER A 119 -6.34 -7.31 13.77
N LEU A 120 -5.26 -6.90 14.45
CA LEU A 120 -4.35 -7.82 15.12
C LEU A 120 -5.07 -8.58 16.23
N HIS A 121 -5.78 -7.87 17.11
CA HIS A 121 -6.54 -8.47 18.20
C HIS A 121 -7.58 -9.48 17.70
N LEU A 122 -8.41 -9.08 16.70
CA LEU A 122 -9.39 -9.99 16.09
C LEU A 122 -8.71 -11.21 15.45
N SER A 123 -7.57 -11.03 14.79
CA SER A 123 -6.85 -12.13 14.15
C SER A 123 -6.29 -13.13 15.15
N THR A 124 -5.74 -12.64 16.27
CA THR A 124 -5.20 -13.49 17.33
C THR A 124 -6.29 -14.36 17.94
N ASN A 125 -7.45 -13.77 18.27
CA ASN A 125 -8.58 -14.51 18.85
C ASN A 125 -9.12 -15.59 17.89
N ILE A 126 -9.04 -15.37 16.57
CA ILE A 126 -9.43 -16.37 15.56
C ILE A 126 -8.34 -17.43 15.37
N ALA A 127 -7.08 -17.02 15.29
CA ALA A 127 -5.96 -17.90 14.98
C ALA A 127 -5.65 -18.86 16.14
N LEU A 128 -5.80 -18.42 17.39
CA LEU A 128 -5.50 -19.22 18.59
C LEU A 128 -6.72 -19.99 19.12
N GLY A 129 -7.92 -19.70 18.60
CA GLY A 129 -9.19 -20.24 19.10
C GLY A 129 -9.70 -19.47 20.34
N GLN A 130 -11.01 -19.49 20.56
CA GLN A 130 -11.70 -18.74 21.64
C GLN A 130 -11.38 -19.25 23.07
N ASN A 131 -10.39 -20.13 23.24
CA ASN A 131 -10.08 -20.81 24.50
C ASN A 131 -8.90 -20.18 25.27
N GLN A 132 -8.35 -19.05 24.81
CA GLN A 132 -7.39 -18.29 25.61
C GLN A 132 -8.12 -17.31 26.53
N GLU A 133 -7.66 -17.24 27.78
CA GLU A 133 -8.08 -16.19 28.72
C GLU A 133 -7.79 -14.82 28.10
N GLU A 134 -8.85 -14.03 27.90
CA GLU A 134 -8.67 -12.66 27.43
C GLU A 134 -7.93 -11.86 28.51
N LEU A 135 -6.84 -11.20 28.11
CA LEU A 135 -6.11 -10.28 28.99
C LEU A 135 -7.09 -9.26 29.59
N THR A 136 -7.00 -9.06 30.89
CA THR A 136 -7.77 -8.01 31.56
C THR A 136 -7.37 -6.64 30.98
N LYS A 137 -8.31 -5.67 31.04
CA LYS A 137 -8.03 -4.29 30.59
C LYS A 137 -6.79 -3.69 31.26
N LYS A 138 -6.49 -4.09 32.50
CA LYS A 138 -5.30 -3.64 33.25
C LYS A 138 -4.02 -4.25 32.68
N GLU A 139 -3.97 -5.56 32.46
CA GLU A 139 -2.81 -6.24 31.87
C GLU A 139 -2.51 -5.71 30.48
N LEU A 140 -3.54 -5.54 29.65
CA LEU A 140 -3.41 -4.95 28.33
C LEU A 140 -2.84 -3.54 28.40
N ALA A 141 -3.32 -2.69 29.32
CA ALA A 141 -2.80 -1.34 29.50
C ALA A 141 -1.31 -1.36 29.91
N ILE A 142 -0.93 -2.26 30.83
CA ILE A 142 0.47 -2.43 31.26
C ILE A 142 1.36 -2.85 30.09
N ILE A 143 0.94 -3.84 29.30
CA ILE A 143 1.70 -4.30 28.12
C ILE A 143 1.87 -3.18 27.10
N ILE A 144 0.81 -2.40 26.84
CA ILE A 144 0.88 -1.26 25.91
C ILE A 144 1.84 -0.18 26.43
N ILE A 145 1.76 0.17 27.72
CA ILE A 145 2.65 1.17 28.33
C ILE A 145 4.11 0.69 28.26
N LEU A 146 4.37 -0.57 28.60
CA LEU A 146 5.71 -1.14 28.55
C LEU A 146 6.26 -1.18 27.11
N ALA A 147 5.42 -1.53 26.14
CA ALA A 147 5.81 -1.53 24.73
C ALA A 147 6.14 -0.12 24.22
N ILE A 148 5.34 0.89 24.60
CA ILE A 148 5.62 2.30 24.25
C ILE A 148 6.91 2.77 24.93
N ALA A 149 7.09 2.48 26.24
CA ALA A 149 8.29 2.84 26.97
C ALA A 149 9.53 2.19 26.37
N PHE A 150 9.47 0.91 26.03
CA PHE A 150 10.55 0.19 25.34
C PHE A 150 10.85 0.79 23.97
N ALA A 151 9.83 1.13 23.19
CA ALA A 151 10.02 1.76 21.88
C ALA A 151 10.66 3.16 22.00
N LEU A 152 10.23 3.97 22.97
CA LEU A 152 10.84 5.28 23.23
C LEU A 152 12.29 5.13 23.73
N PHE A 153 12.54 4.18 24.61
CA PHE A 153 13.89 3.87 25.07
C PHE A 153 14.78 3.49 23.87
N LEU A 154 14.37 2.50 23.08
CA LEU A 154 15.17 1.93 22.00
C LEU A 154 15.39 2.91 20.84
N PHE A 155 14.38 3.71 20.47
CA PHE A 155 14.43 4.56 19.27
C PHE A 155 14.60 6.06 19.53
N LYS A 156 14.51 6.51 20.79
CA LYS A 156 14.72 7.92 21.16
C LYS A 156 15.83 8.12 22.18
N VAL A 157 15.78 7.40 23.30
CA VAL A 157 16.76 7.57 24.39
C VAL A 157 18.11 7.00 23.97
N LEU A 158 18.14 5.72 23.56
CA LEU A 158 19.37 5.01 23.26
C LEU A 158 20.19 5.63 22.11
N PRO A 159 19.59 6.05 20.97
CA PRO A 159 20.35 6.71 19.91
C PRO A 159 20.90 8.09 20.32
N LEU A 160 20.10 8.88 21.05
CA LEU A 160 20.53 10.19 21.54
C LEU A 160 21.67 10.04 22.57
N ALA A 161 21.56 9.06 23.47
CA ALA A 161 22.61 8.75 24.45
C ALA A 161 23.89 8.32 23.72
N GLY A 162 23.79 7.42 22.75
CA GLY A 162 24.92 7.00 21.92
C GLY A 162 25.59 8.17 21.18
N ALA A 163 24.80 9.05 20.55
CA ALA A 163 25.34 10.24 19.89
C ALA A 163 26.00 11.22 20.88
N THR A 164 25.45 11.34 22.09
CA THR A 164 26.01 12.18 23.17
C THR A 164 27.35 11.63 23.66
N LEU A 165 27.50 10.31 23.79
CA LEU A 165 28.77 9.68 24.14
C LEU A 165 29.85 9.88 23.07
N LEU A 166 29.45 9.89 21.79
CA LEU A 166 30.35 10.12 20.67
C LEU A 166 30.60 11.62 20.37
N GLN A 167 29.91 12.54 21.07
CA GLN A 167 30.02 13.98 20.85
C GLN A 167 31.47 14.51 20.87
N PRO A 168 32.38 14.02 21.75
CA PRO A 168 33.79 14.45 21.72
C PRO A 168 34.50 14.21 20.38
N LEU A 169 34.07 13.21 19.60
CA LEU A 169 34.65 12.90 18.28
C LEU A 169 34.22 13.87 17.18
N PHE A 170 33.11 14.60 17.39
CA PHE A 170 32.49 15.45 16.35
C PHE A 170 32.66 16.95 16.60
N GLY A 171 33.19 17.33 17.77
CA GLY A 171 33.31 18.72 18.18
C GLY A 171 31.94 19.44 18.24
N PRO A 172 31.88 20.74 17.92
CA PRO A 172 30.63 21.53 18.01
C PRO A 172 29.68 21.31 16.81
N SER A 173 29.98 20.39 15.89
CA SER A 173 29.20 20.22 14.65
C SER A 173 27.83 19.59 14.91
N ASN A 174 26.77 20.42 14.82
CA ASN A 174 25.39 19.95 14.96
C ASN A 174 25.00 18.95 13.85
N LEU A 175 25.55 19.11 12.65
CA LEU A 175 25.29 18.20 11.53
C LEU A 175 25.85 16.80 11.82
N LEU A 176 27.13 16.71 12.22
CA LEU A 176 27.77 15.43 12.52
C LEU A 176 27.09 14.72 13.70
N PHE A 177 26.68 15.46 14.73
CA PHE A 177 25.93 14.91 15.86
C PHE A 177 24.60 14.26 15.42
N ASN A 178 23.80 14.96 14.59
CA ASN A 178 22.50 14.44 14.14
C ASN A 178 22.65 13.32 13.10
N LEU A 179 23.71 13.34 12.28
CA LEU A 179 24.04 12.22 11.40
C LEU A 179 24.48 10.98 12.20
N ALA A 180 25.26 11.15 13.27
CA ALA A 180 25.63 10.07 14.17
C ALA A 180 24.39 9.49 14.88
N ASP A 181 23.52 10.34 15.43
CA ASP A 181 22.23 9.92 16.00
C ASP A 181 21.39 9.11 15.00
N ALA A 182 21.28 9.60 13.76
CA ALA A 182 20.54 8.93 12.71
C ALA A 182 21.18 7.57 12.32
N GLY A 183 22.51 7.52 12.23
CA GLY A 183 23.27 6.30 11.96
C GLY A 183 23.06 5.25 13.05
N ILE A 184 23.22 5.63 14.32
CA ILE A 184 22.99 4.74 15.47
C ILE A 184 21.53 4.25 15.48
N LYS A 185 20.57 5.16 15.28
CA LYS A 185 19.14 4.83 15.23
C LYS A 185 18.81 3.84 14.10
N LEU A 186 19.39 4.04 12.92
CA LEU A 186 19.23 3.13 11.78
C LEU A 186 19.84 1.76 12.09
N SER A 187 21.05 1.71 12.67
CA SER A 187 21.69 0.47 13.09
C SER A 187 20.84 -0.30 14.11
N ILE A 188 20.33 0.39 15.13
CA ILE A 188 19.42 -0.20 16.12
C ILE A 188 18.16 -0.73 15.45
N PHE A 189 17.56 0.02 14.52
CA PHE A 189 16.37 -0.40 13.79
C PHE A 189 16.60 -1.66 12.96
N ILE A 190 17.70 -1.72 12.19
CA ILE A 190 18.05 -2.88 11.39
C ILE A 190 18.37 -4.09 12.28
N LEU A 191 19.12 -3.89 13.37
CA LEU A 191 19.44 -4.94 14.33
C LEU A 191 18.16 -5.49 14.97
N TYR A 192 17.29 -4.61 15.46
CA TYR A 192 16.02 -4.98 16.07
C TYR A 192 15.16 -5.82 15.12
N LEU A 193 14.94 -5.37 13.88
CA LEU A 193 14.17 -6.11 12.88
C LEU A 193 14.79 -7.48 12.57
N SER A 194 16.11 -7.53 12.49
CA SER A 194 16.84 -8.78 12.22
C SER A 194 16.66 -9.78 13.35
N LEU A 195 16.74 -9.33 14.62
CA LEU A 195 16.59 -10.16 15.81
C LEU A 195 15.16 -10.67 15.99
N ILE A 196 14.15 -9.79 15.93
CA ILE A 196 12.75 -10.23 16.08
C ILE A 196 12.32 -11.14 14.93
N GLY A 197 12.88 -10.94 13.73
CA GLY A 197 12.66 -11.80 12.57
C GLY A 197 13.21 -13.22 12.72
N LEU A 198 13.91 -13.52 13.82
CA LEU A 198 14.30 -14.89 14.16
C LEU A 198 13.21 -15.65 14.91
N LEU A 199 12.26 -14.95 15.54
CA LEU A 199 11.16 -15.55 16.29
C LEU A 199 10.16 -16.24 15.34
N PRO A 200 9.71 -17.49 15.61
CA PRO A 200 8.81 -18.23 14.72
C PRO A 200 7.53 -17.47 14.36
N ASP A 201 6.87 -16.87 15.34
CA ASP A 201 5.61 -16.13 15.14
C ASP A 201 5.81 -14.90 14.23
N ILE A 202 6.93 -14.19 14.40
CA ILE A 202 7.27 -13.03 13.57
C ILE A 202 7.68 -13.48 12.16
N ARG A 203 8.35 -14.62 12.01
CA ARG A 203 8.64 -15.20 10.70
C ARG A 203 7.35 -15.56 9.95
N GLU A 204 6.38 -16.13 10.64
CA GLU A 204 5.07 -16.42 10.06
C GLU A 204 4.34 -15.13 9.67
N LEU A 205 4.34 -14.11 10.54
CA LEU A 205 3.77 -12.79 10.25
C LEU A 205 4.43 -12.15 9.01
N PHE A 206 5.76 -12.22 8.88
CA PHE A 206 6.48 -11.72 7.71
C PHE A 206 6.19 -12.52 6.43
N ALA A 207 5.85 -13.81 6.54
CA ALA A 207 5.38 -14.58 5.40
C ALA A 207 3.96 -14.15 4.98
N TYR A 208 3.04 -13.88 5.91
CA TYR A 208 1.75 -13.27 5.57
C TYR A 208 1.89 -11.86 4.99
N HIS A 209 2.88 -11.09 5.43
CA HIS A 209 3.22 -9.80 4.82
C HIS A 209 3.71 -9.97 3.38
N GLY A 210 4.56 -10.97 3.12
CA GLY A 210 4.92 -11.36 1.76
C GLY A 210 3.70 -11.78 0.92
N ALA A 211 2.74 -12.50 1.52
CA ALA A 211 1.50 -12.88 0.85
C ALA A 211 0.66 -11.66 0.47
N GLU A 212 0.48 -10.70 1.39
CA GLU A 212 -0.22 -9.43 1.15
C GLU A 212 0.37 -8.67 -0.05
N HIS A 213 1.70 -8.44 -0.03
CA HIS A 213 2.37 -7.79 -1.15
C HIS A 213 2.20 -8.55 -2.47
N LYS A 214 2.35 -9.88 -2.46
CA LYS A 214 2.26 -10.69 -3.68
C LYS A 214 0.86 -10.67 -4.29
N VAL A 215 -0.20 -10.75 -3.48
CA VAL A 215 -1.57 -10.73 -4.01
C VAL A 215 -1.97 -9.36 -4.54
N VAL A 216 -1.55 -8.28 -3.85
CA VAL A 216 -1.77 -6.91 -4.31
C VAL A 216 -0.98 -6.64 -5.61
N ASN A 217 0.29 -7.03 -5.67
CA ASN A 217 1.10 -6.92 -6.88
C ASN A 217 0.49 -7.72 -8.05
N CYS A 218 -0.12 -8.88 -7.78
CA CYS A 218 -0.76 -9.69 -8.83
C CYS A 218 -1.96 -8.97 -9.42
N TYR A 219 -2.76 -8.33 -8.57
CA TYR A 219 -3.91 -7.51 -8.97
C TYR A 219 -3.48 -6.27 -9.75
N GLU A 220 -2.46 -5.55 -9.28
CA GLU A 220 -1.95 -4.35 -9.94
C GLU A 220 -1.29 -4.65 -11.29
N ALA A 221 -0.66 -5.82 -11.41
CA ALA A 221 -0.16 -6.35 -12.68
C ALA A 221 -1.27 -6.87 -13.61
N ARG A 222 -2.55 -6.78 -13.20
CA ARG A 222 -3.73 -7.24 -13.96
C ARG A 222 -3.66 -8.71 -14.36
N LYS A 223 -3.03 -9.54 -13.53
CA LYS A 223 -2.96 -11.00 -13.73
C LYS A 223 -4.14 -11.68 -13.05
N ALA A 224 -4.54 -12.84 -13.55
CA ALA A 224 -5.58 -13.65 -12.92
C ALA A 224 -5.20 -13.98 -11.47
N LEU A 225 -6.14 -13.80 -10.54
CA LEU A 225 -5.94 -13.92 -9.09
C LEU A 225 -5.88 -15.40 -8.64
N THR A 226 -4.80 -16.07 -9.02
CA THR A 226 -4.52 -17.48 -8.68
C THR A 226 -3.25 -17.58 -7.84
N VAL A 227 -3.12 -18.66 -7.06
CA VAL A 227 -1.91 -18.91 -6.26
C VAL A 227 -0.67 -18.96 -7.14
N ALA A 228 -0.76 -19.59 -8.32
CA ALA A 228 0.36 -19.70 -9.26
C ALA A 228 0.85 -18.32 -9.76
N ASN A 229 -0.07 -17.40 -10.08
CA ASN A 229 0.30 -16.06 -10.51
C ASN A 229 0.79 -15.17 -9.37
N ALA A 230 0.14 -15.26 -8.19
CA ALA A 230 0.54 -14.53 -7.00
C ALA A 230 1.95 -14.94 -6.55
N LYS A 231 2.28 -16.24 -6.56
CA LYS A 231 3.60 -16.77 -6.19
C LYS A 231 4.75 -16.14 -7.00
N LYS A 232 4.51 -15.83 -8.29
CA LYS A 232 5.48 -15.20 -9.20
C LYS A 232 5.69 -13.71 -8.95
N GLN A 233 4.88 -13.06 -8.11
CA GLN A 233 5.03 -11.63 -7.81
C GLN A 233 6.12 -11.37 -6.79
N SER A 234 6.60 -10.13 -6.72
CA SER A 234 7.56 -9.70 -5.72
C SER A 234 6.93 -9.63 -4.33
N THR A 235 7.71 -9.95 -3.29
CA THR A 235 7.37 -9.63 -1.90
C THR A 235 7.61 -8.16 -1.56
N LYS A 236 8.02 -7.31 -2.53
CA LYS A 236 8.23 -5.88 -2.30
C LYS A 236 7.06 -5.06 -2.84
N GLN A 237 6.68 -4.02 -2.11
CA GLN A 237 5.61 -3.10 -2.49
C GLN A 237 6.03 -1.64 -2.20
N PRO A 238 6.02 -0.73 -3.19
CA PRO A 238 6.36 0.69 -2.97
C PRO A 238 5.49 1.42 -1.94
N ARG A 239 4.30 0.93 -1.63
CA ARG A 239 3.34 1.55 -0.69
C ARG A 239 3.29 0.90 0.71
N CYS A 240 4.32 0.13 1.08
CA CYS A 240 4.37 -0.56 2.37
C CYS A 240 4.68 0.38 3.55
N GLY A 241 4.03 0.15 4.70
CA GLY A 241 4.25 0.90 5.95
C GLY A 241 5.68 0.80 6.52
N THR A 242 6.45 -0.22 6.17
CA THR A 242 7.87 -0.32 6.57
C THR A 242 8.74 0.74 5.90
N THR A 243 8.35 1.18 4.69
CA THR A 243 8.98 2.32 4.01
C THR A 243 8.64 3.62 4.74
N PHE A 244 7.43 3.73 5.30
CA PHE A 244 7.04 4.85 6.17
C PHE A 244 7.88 4.95 7.43
N MET A 245 8.10 3.86 8.14
CA MET A 245 8.98 3.87 9.31
C MET A 245 10.39 4.34 8.95
N LEU A 246 10.97 3.85 7.84
CA LEU A 246 12.30 4.29 7.41
C LEU A 246 12.34 5.79 7.08
N PHE A 247 11.32 6.33 6.43
CA PHE A 247 11.27 7.76 6.11
C PHE A 247 11.18 8.59 7.38
N VAL A 248 10.40 8.17 8.37
CA VAL A 248 10.35 8.83 9.69
C VAL A 248 11.73 8.86 10.34
N LEU A 249 12.48 7.75 10.29
CA LEU A 249 13.83 7.69 10.85
C LEU A 249 14.81 8.62 10.14
N LEU A 250 14.87 8.55 8.80
CA LEU A 250 15.81 9.35 8.01
C LEU A 250 15.46 10.84 8.04
N LEU A 251 14.18 11.18 7.89
CA LEU A 251 13.72 12.56 7.92
C LEU A 251 13.91 13.19 9.31
N SER A 252 13.82 12.40 10.38
CA SER A 252 14.09 12.90 11.73
C SER A 252 15.50 13.49 11.86
N ALA A 253 16.50 12.96 11.14
CA ALA A 253 17.86 13.49 11.15
C ALA A 253 17.91 14.95 10.69
N PHE A 254 17.17 15.28 9.63
CA PHE A 254 17.11 16.63 9.07
C PHE A 254 16.27 17.57 9.92
N VAL A 255 15.11 17.12 10.40
CA VAL A 255 14.23 17.93 11.25
C VAL A 255 14.92 18.27 12.59
N TYR A 256 15.73 17.35 13.14
CA TYR A 256 16.43 17.58 14.39
C TYR A 256 17.64 18.52 14.27
N LEU A 257 18.05 18.92 13.06
CA LEU A 257 19.02 20.00 12.86
C LEU A 257 18.52 21.35 13.41
N LEU A 258 17.19 21.52 13.51
CA LEU A 258 16.55 22.70 14.09
C LEU A 258 16.75 22.79 15.62
N ILE A 259 17.19 21.72 16.27
CA ILE A 259 17.42 21.68 17.71
C ILE A 259 18.84 22.19 18.00
N PRO A 260 19.00 23.24 18.82
CA PRO A 260 20.33 23.78 19.13
C PRO A 260 21.22 22.75 19.84
N PRO A 261 22.51 22.66 19.48
CA PRO A 261 23.45 21.72 20.09
C PRO A 261 23.75 22.06 21.55
N SER A 262 23.54 23.30 21.99
CA SER A 262 23.77 23.77 23.36
C SER A 262 22.75 23.24 24.39
N LEU A 263 21.61 22.68 23.94
CA LEU A 263 20.58 22.20 24.85
C LEU A 263 21.02 20.93 25.59
N GLY A 264 20.61 20.82 26.85
CA GLY A 264 20.80 19.61 27.67
C GLY A 264 20.06 18.40 27.11
N PHE A 265 20.50 17.21 27.50
CA PHE A 265 19.97 15.93 27.02
C PHE A 265 18.44 15.82 27.13
N SER A 266 17.87 16.12 28.30
CA SER A 266 16.44 15.97 28.57
C SER A 266 15.59 16.88 27.68
N LEU A 267 16.03 18.11 27.46
CA LEU A 267 15.31 19.06 26.60
C LEU A 267 15.42 18.68 25.12
N LYS A 268 16.60 18.21 24.66
CA LYS A 268 16.75 17.63 23.32
C LYS A 268 15.79 16.46 23.12
N LEU A 269 15.71 15.55 24.10
CA LEU A 269 14.82 14.39 24.05
C LEU A 269 13.35 14.83 23.97
N ALA A 270 12.93 15.75 24.85
CA ALA A 270 11.56 16.27 24.87
C ALA A 270 11.17 16.92 23.54
N LEU A 271 12.04 17.78 22.97
CA LEU A 271 11.80 18.41 21.67
C LEU A 271 11.72 17.39 20.54
N ARG A 272 12.59 16.36 20.54
CA ARG A 272 12.57 15.30 19.52
C ARG A 272 11.29 14.47 19.56
N ILE A 273 10.72 14.24 20.75
CA ILE A 273 9.42 13.58 20.94
C ILE A 273 8.31 14.52 20.47
N ALA A 274 8.32 15.78 20.87
CA ALA A 274 7.32 16.78 20.46
C ALA A 274 7.28 16.99 18.93
N LEU A 275 8.42 16.84 18.24
CA LEU A 275 8.51 16.94 16.78
C LEU A 275 8.08 15.67 16.03
N LEU A 276 7.76 14.57 16.72
CA LEU A 276 7.33 13.32 16.07
C LEU A 276 6.11 13.50 15.13
N PRO A 277 5.03 14.22 15.51
CA PRO A 277 3.90 14.43 14.63
C PRO A 277 4.30 15.15 13.34
N LEU A 278 5.18 16.14 13.42
CA LEU A 278 5.69 16.86 12.24
C LEU A 278 6.50 15.94 11.32
N VAL A 279 7.42 15.15 11.88
CA VAL A 279 8.23 14.19 11.10
C VAL A 279 7.33 13.14 10.44
N ALA A 280 6.38 12.57 11.17
CA ALA A 280 5.43 11.58 10.66
C ALA A 280 4.56 12.17 9.54
N SER A 281 4.08 13.40 9.75
CA SER A 281 3.28 14.14 8.81
C SER A 281 3.99 14.36 7.46
N ILE A 282 5.21 14.90 7.49
CA ILE A 282 6.01 15.13 6.29
C ILE A 282 6.35 13.78 5.63
N SER A 283 6.70 12.76 6.41
CA SER A 283 7.03 11.42 5.90
C SER A 283 5.86 10.79 5.15
N TYR A 284 4.63 10.97 5.65
CA TYR A 284 3.42 10.50 4.99
C TYR A 284 3.22 11.17 3.62
N GLU A 285 3.40 12.50 3.56
CA GLU A 285 3.25 13.23 2.29
C GLU A 285 4.31 12.82 1.26
N LEU A 286 5.56 12.66 1.70
CA LEU A 286 6.65 12.20 0.84
C LEU A 286 6.36 10.82 0.25
N ILE A 287 5.90 9.87 1.06
CA ILE A 287 5.58 8.51 0.57
C ILE A 287 4.36 8.51 -0.32
N ARG A 288 3.34 9.28 0.02
CA ARG A 288 2.14 9.39 -0.82
C ARG A 288 2.49 9.98 -2.18
N LEU A 289 3.35 11.01 -2.21
CA LEU A 289 3.83 11.61 -3.46
C LEU A 289 4.71 10.64 -4.24
N ALA A 290 5.70 10.02 -3.60
CA ALA A 290 6.61 9.06 -4.24
C ALA A 290 5.85 7.83 -4.78
N GLY A 291 4.83 7.36 -4.07
CA GLY A 291 3.97 6.25 -4.51
C GLY A 291 3.11 6.60 -5.73
N LYS A 292 2.61 7.84 -5.83
CA LYS A 292 1.91 8.33 -7.03
C LYS A 292 2.84 8.50 -8.22
N CYS A 293 4.06 8.95 -7.97
CA CYS A 293 5.06 9.26 -8.97
C CYS A 293 6.04 8.11 -9.22
N TYR A 294 5.73 6.87 -8.80
CA TYR A 294 6.66 5.73 -8.83
C TYR A 294 7.22 5.39 -10.23
N ARG A 295 6.59 5.87 -11.30
CA ARG A 295 7.09 5.73 -12.67
C ARG A 295 8.36 6.57 -12.91
N HIS A 296 8.55 7.66 -12.17
CA HIS A 296 9.70 8.56 -12.31
C HIS A 296 10.95 8.03 -11.56
N PRO A 297 12.17 8.24 -12.10
CA PRO A 297 13.41 7.75 -11.49
C PRO A 297 13.65 8.25 -10.07
N TRP A 298 13.38 9.54 -9.80
CA TRP A 298 13.59 10.14 -8.47
C TRP A 298 12.71 9.50 -7.39
N ALA A 299 11.46 9.14 -7.73
CA ALA A 299 10.54 8.50 -6.81
C ALA A 299 10.97 7.05 -6.50
N ARG A 300 11.52 6.34 -7.49
CA ARG A 300 12.11 5.00 -7.29
C ARG A 300 13.34 5.06 -6.41
N TRP A 301 14.21 6.05 -6.60
CA TRP A 301 15.39 6.26 -5.76
C TRP A 301 14.99 6.53 -4.31
N LEU A 302 14.00 7.40 -4.09
CA LEU A 302 13.51 7.75 -2.75
C LEU A 302 12.90 6.54 -2.02
N ILE A 303 12.18 5.66 -2.72
CA ILE A 303 11.54 4.45 -2.13
C ILE A 303 12.52 3.27 -2.00
N ALA A 304 13.62 3.25 -2.76
CA ALA A 304 14.55 2.11 -2.81
C ALA A 304 15.10 1.67 -1.44
N PRO A 305 15.51 2.58 -0.53
CA PRO A 305 15.93 2.20 0.81
C PRO A 305 14.84 1.43 1.57
N GLY A 306 13.58 1.85 1.44
CA GLY A 306 12.44 1.17 2.06
C GLY A 306 12.24 -0.25 1.51
N MET A 307 12.38 -0.41 0.20
CA MET A 307 12.34 -1.73 -0.44
C MET A 307 13.49 -2.65 -0.03
N LEU A 308 14.63 -2.11 0.40
CA LEU A 308 15.73 -2.89 0.95
C LEU A 308 15.37 -3.43 2.33
N VAL A 309 14.83 -2.57 3.21
CA VAL A 309 14.35 -2.98 4.54
C VAL A 309 13.24 -4.03 4.46
N GLN A 310 12.41 -3.99 3.42
CA GLN A 310 11.39 -5.01 3.19
C GLN A 310 11.96 -6.44 3.07
N LYS A 311 13.24 -6.60 2.71
CA LYS A 311 13.89 -7.94 2.74
C LYS A 311 13.99 -8.53 4.15
N LEU A 312 13.97 -7.69 5.19
CA LEU A 312 13.99 -8.11 6.59
C LEU A 312 12.59 -8.37 7.14
N THR A 313 11.57 -7.68 6.61
CA THR A 313 10.20 -7.69 7.14
C THR A 313 9.19 -8.45 6.27
N THR A 314 9.66 -9.08 5.20
CA THR A 314 8.86 -9.97 4.34
C THR A 314 9.58 -11.31 4.17
N ARG A 315 8.81 -12.38 4.03
CA ARG A 315 9.31 -13.73 3.71
C ARG A 315 8.48 -14.32 2.57
N GLU A 316 9.06 -15.31 1.90
CA GLU A 316 8.34 -16.04 0.85
C GLU A 316 7.15 -16.82 1.45
N PRO A 317 5.91 -16.53 1.03
CA PRO A 317 4.74 -17.18 1.59
C PRO A 317 4.54 -18.59 1.02
N THR A 318 3.96 -19.46 1.83
CA THR A 318 3.42 -20.74 1.38
C THR A 318 2.18 -20.57 0.50
N ALA A 319 1.83 -21.60 -0.25
CA ALA A 319 0.57 -21.62 -1.03
C ALA A 319 -0.66 -21.38 -0.15
N LYS A 320 -0.67 -21.91 1.09
CA LYS A 320 -1.75 -21.71 2.06
C LYS A 320 -1.89 -20.23 2.44
N GLN A 321 -0.78 -19.55 2.70
CA GLN A 321 -0.77 -18.12 3.03
C GLN A 321 -1.21 -17.25 1.85
N LEU A 322 -0.77 -17.59 0.63
CA LEU A 322 -1.25 -16.93 -0.59
C LEU A 322 -2.77 -17.09 -0.78
N THR A 323 -3.32 -18.27 -0.51
CA THR A 323 -4.78 -18.49 -0.56
C THR A 323 -5.54 -17.59 0.41
N VAL A 324 -5.01 -17.36 1.62
CA VAL A 324 -5.59 -16.42 2.60
C VAL A 324 -5.57 -14.99 2.06
N GLY A 325 -4.43 -14.53 1.53
CA GLY A 325 -4.34 -13.20 0.91
C GLY A 325 -5.29 -13.03 -0.29
N LEU A 326 -5.40 -14.04 -1.16
CA LEU A 326 -6.33 -14.03 -2.28
C LEU A 326 -7.78 -14.01 -1.81
N ARG A 327 -8.11 -14.72 -0.73
CA ARG A 327 -9.45 -14.69 -0.12
C ARG A 327 -9.79 -13.30 0.40
N ALA A 328 -8.86 -12.63 1.09
CA ALA A 328 -9.07 -11.24 1.52
C ALA A 328 -9.31 -10.32 0.33
N LEU A 329 -8.45 -10.41 -0.69
CA LEU A 329 -8.49 -9.53 -1.87
C LEU A 329 -9.75 -9.72 -2.69
N THR A 330 -10.10 -10.96 -3.04
CA THR A 330 -11.31 -11.25 -3.84
C THR A 330 -12.58 -10.82 -3.12
N THR A 331 -12.63 -10.99 -1.79
CA THR A 331 -13.75 -10.50 -0.97
C THR A 331 -13.85 -8.97 -0.97
N LEU A 332 -12.71 -8.27 -0.85
CA LEU A 332 -12.68 -6.81 -0.90
C LEU A 332 -13.15 -6.27 -2.26
N LEU A 333 -12.68 -6.87 -3.36
CA LEU A 333 -13.10 -6.50 -4.71
C LEU A 333 -14.61 -6.75 -4.92
N ALA A 334 -15.15 -7.84 -4.39
CA ALA A 334 -16.58 -8.14 -4.46
C ALA A 334 -17.42 -7.13 -3.67
N LEU A 335 -16.96 -6.69 -2.49
CA LEU A 335 -17.62 -5.64 -1.71
C LEU A 335 -17.65 -4.32 -2.47
N HIS A 336 -16.51 -3.92 -3.05
CA HIS A 336 -16.43 -2.72 -3.88
C HIS A 336 -17.39 -2.79 -5.08
N ALA A 337 -17.41 -3.90 -5.82
CA ALA A 337 -18.28 -4.08 -6.97
C ALA A 337 -19.78 -3.99 -6.59
N LYS A 338 -20.18 -4.55 -5.44
CA LYS A 338 -21.55 -4.44 -4.93
C LYS A 338 -21.93 -3.00 -4.59
N GLN A 339 -21.02 -2.24 -3.96
CA GLN A 339 -21.27 -0.84 -3.62
C GLN A 339 -21.43 0.02 -4.88
N THR A 340 -20.53 -0.14 -5.86
CA THR A 340 -20.58 0.62 -7.11
C THR A 340 -21.88 0.38 -7.87
N LYS A 341 -22.37 -0.87 -7.93
CA LYS A 341 -23.68 -1.21 -8.52
C LYS A 341 -24.85 -0.58 -7.76
N LYS A 342 -24.81 -0.58 -6.42
CA LYS A 342 -25.86 0.05 -5.61
C LYS A 342 -25.92 1.56 -5.81
N GLN A 343 -24.77 2.19 -6.01
CA GLN A 343 -24.68 3.64 -6.23
C GLN A 343 -25.11 4.02 -7.65
N SER A 344 -24.78 3.23 -8.66
CA SER A 344 -25.27 3.46 -10.04
C SER A 344 -26.77 3.23 -10.18
N ALA A 345 -27.38 2.40 -9.34
CA ALA A 345 -28.83 2.16 -9.36
C ALA A 345 -29.65 3.23 -8.61
N ARG A 346 -28.98 4.14 -7.88
CA ARG A 346 -29.61 5.23 -7.10
C ARG A 346 -29.54 6.60 -7.77
N ASN A 347 -28.70 6.73 -8.80
CA ASN A 347 -28.49 7.95 -9.58
C ASN A 347 -29.20 7.81 -10.93
#